data_AF-A0A9E2LGB0-F1
#
_entry.id   AF-A0A9E2LGB0-F1
#
_cell.length_a   1.000
_cell.length_b   1.000
_cell.length_c   1.000
_cell.angle_alpha   90.00
_cell.angle_beta   90.00
_cell.angle_gamma   90.00
#
_symmetry.space_group_name_H-M   'P 1'
#
loop_
_entity.id
_entity.type
_entity.pdbx_description
1 polymer ?
#
loop_
_entity_poly.entity_id
_entity_poly.type
_entity_poly.pdbx_seq_one_letter_code
_entity_poly.pdbx_strand_id
1 'polypeptide(L)'
;MLLCWLALLLVRVAENETGQTWGHLRRVLDRLQVGIHQTKHGEVWQTSRMDKEHIELFEMLKIKAPPRFLAIPRPLKDPPGL
;
A
#
# COMPACT_ATOMS: atom_id res chain seq x y z
N MET A 1 11.38 -21.78 10.43
CA MET A 1 12.32 -22.00 9.30
C MET A 1 11.65 -21.84 7.93
N LEU A 2 10.48 -22.44 7.66
CA LEU A 2 9.81 -22.33 6.34
C LEU A 2 9.50 -20.91 5.86
N LEU A 3 9.16 -19.98 6.77
CA LEU A 3 8.82 -18.60 6.41
C LEU A 3 9.97 -17.85 5.72
N CYS A 4 11.22 -18.17 6.05
CA CYS A 4 12.38 -17.51 5.44
C CYS A 4 12.54 -17.93 3.98
N TRP A 5 12.43 -19.23 3.71
CA TRP A 5 12.50 -19.73 2.34
C TRP A 5 11.33 -19.24 1.50
N LEU A 6 10.12 -19.21 2.05
CA LEU A 6 8.96 -18.64 1.38
C LEU A 6 9.17 -17.15 1.05
N ALA A 7 9.70 -16.36 1.99
CA ALA A 7 10.01 -14.96 1.76
C ALA A 7 11.04 -14.77 0.62
N LEU A 8 12.12 -15.56 0.62
CA LEU A 8 13.13 -15.52 -0.45
C LEU A 8 12.56 -15.93 -1.81
N LEU A 9 11.66 -16.92 -1.83
CA LEU A 9 11.01 -17.37 -3.05
C LEU A 9 10.07 -16.29 -3.61
N LEU A 10 9.29 -15.62 -2.76
CA LEU A 10 8.46 -14.48 -3.17
C LEU A 10 9.29 -13.33 -3.74
N VAL A 11 10.41 -13.00 -3.09
CA VAL A 11 11.36 -12.00 -3.61
C VAL A 11 11.84 -12.40 -5.00
N ARG A 12 12.24 -13.67 -5.17
CA ARG A 12 12.77 -14.16 -6.45
C ARG A 12 11.73 -14.16 -7.58
N VAL A 13 10.48 -14.49 -7.27
CA VAL A 13 9.37 -14.39 -8.24
C VAL A 13 9.16 -12.93 -8.65
N ALA A 14 9.11 -12.00 -7.69
CA ALA A 14 8.95 -10.59 -7.99
C ALA A 14 10.10 -10.03 -8.86
N GLU A 15 11.35 -10.39 -8.55
CA GLU A 15 12.52 -10.01 -9.38
C GLU A 15 12.44 -10.60 -10.80
N ASN A 16 11.98 -11.85 -10.96
CA ASN A 16 11.87 -12.49 -12.27
C ASN A 16 10.75 -11.89 -13.13
N GLU A 17 9.59 -11.58 -12.55
CA GLU A 17 8.45 -11.00 -13.28
C GLU A 17 8.72 -9.55 -13.70
N THR A 18 9.48 -8.81 -12.88
CA THR A 18 9.75 -7.37 -13.12
C THR A 18 11.09 -7.10 -13.82
N GLY A 19 12.03 -8.05 -13.76
CA GLY A 19 13.42 -7.85 -14.20
C GLY A 19 14.23 -6.89 -13.31
N GLN A 20 13.69 -6.49 -12.16
CA GLN A 20 14.31 -5.52 -11.25
C GLN A 20 14.93 -6.21 -10.04
N THR A 21 15.89 -5.55 -9.38
CA THR A 21 16.49 -6.08 -8.15
C THR A 21 15.58 -5.82 -6.95
N TRP A 22 15.65 -6.70 -5.95
CA TRP A 22 14.91 -6.55 -4.70
C TRP A 22 15.16 -5.21 -4.01
N GLY A 23 16.38 -4.67 -4.12
CA GLY A 23 16.70 -3.35 -3.55
C GLY A 23 15.90 -2.22 -4.20
N HIS A 24 15.68 -2.28 -5.51
CA HIS A 24 14.82 -1.32 -6.21
C HIS A 24 13.34 -1.54 -5.84
N LEU A 25 12.87 -2.78 -5.93
CA LEU A 25 11.48 -3.15 -5.59
C LEU A 25 11.10 -2.70 -4.17
N ARG A 26 11.96 -2.98 -3.20
CA ARG A 26 11.79 -2.55 -1.81
C ARG A 26 11.71 -1.03 -1.70
N ARG A 27 12.59 -0.29 -2.39
CA ARG A 27 12.59 1.18 -2.34
C ARG A 27 11.30 1.77 -2.88
N VAL A 28 10.78 1.21 -3.97
CA VAL A 28 9.48 1.64 -4.53
C VAL A 28 8.37 1.32 -3.54
N LEU A 29 8.28 0.08 -3.05
CA LEU A 29 7.24 -0.33 -2.12
C LEU A 29 7.28 0.41 -0.77
N ASP A 30 8.47 0.69 -0.21
CA ASP A 30 8.65 1.38 1.06
C ASP A 30 8.16 2.85 1.03
N ARG A 31 8.06 3.46 -0.16
CA ARG A 31 7.48 4.81 -0.35
C ARG A 31 5.96 4.79 -0.32
N LEU A 32 5.34 3.64 -0.57
CA LEU A 32 3.91 3.45 -0.51
C LEU A 32 3.49 3.17 0.94
N GLN A 33 3.20 4.23 1.67
CA GLN A 33 2.83 4.17 3.08
C GLN A 33 1.39 4.61 3.28
N VAL A 34 0.71 4.03 4.26
CA VAL A 34 -0.63 4.48 4.66
C VAL A 34 -0.47 5.49 5.78
N GLY A 35 -0.79 6.75 5.50
CA GLY A 35 -0.92 7.80 6.50
C GLY A 35 -2.28 7.72 7.18
N ILE A 36 -2.29 7.61 8.50
CA ILE A 36 -3.50 7.74 9.31
C ILE A 36 -3.63 9.21 9.72
N HIS A 37 -4.60 9.91 9.14
CA HIS A 37 -4.89 11.30 9.44
C HIS A 37 -6.10 11.39 10.36
N GLN A 38 -5.87 11.62 11.65
CA GLN A 38 -6.94 11.91 12.59
C GLN A 38 -7.38 13.37 12.43
N THR A 39 -8.61 13.58 11.98
CA THR A 39 -9.26 14.90 11.93
C THR A 39 -10.31 15.00 13.03
N LYS A 40 -10.68 16.23 13.44
CA LYS A 40 -11.70 16.47 14.48
C LYS A 40 -13.07 15.81 14.21
N HIS A 41 -13.32 15.34 12.99
CA HIS A 41 -14.57 14.72 12.56
C HIS A 41 -14.41 13.26 12.08
N GLY A 42 -13.21 12.64 12.21
CA GLY A 42 -12.96 11.23 11.87
C GLY A 42 -11.51 10.89 11.49
N GLU A 43 -11.18 9.60 11.42
CA GLU A 43 -9.86 9.06 11.04
C GLU A 43 -9.77 8.72 9.55
N VAL A 44 -9.05 9.50 8.74
CA VAL A 44 -8.88 9.19 7.31
C VAL A 44 -7.63 8.33 7.09
N TRP A 45 -7.80 7.18 6.43
CA TRP A 45 -6.70 6.29 6.07
C TRP A 45 -6.34 6.54 4.60
N GLN A 46 -5.26 7.30 4.37
CA GLN A 46 -4.85 7.71 3.03
C GLN A 46 -3.51 7.08 2.66
N THR A 47 -3.46 6.43 1.51
CA THR A 47 -2.20 5.95 0.92
C THR A 47 -1.41 7.15 0.39
N SER A 48 -0.08 7.14 0.60
CA SER A 48 0.84 8.14 0.06
C SER A 48 0.70 8.27 -1.45
N ARG A 49 1.15 9.40 -2.01
CA ARG A 49 0.99 9.68 -3.44
C ARG A 49 1.66 8.57 -4.25
N MET A 50 0.85 7.80 -4.97
CA MET A 50 1.31 6.75 -5.86
C MET A 50 2.02 7.39 -7.06
N ASP A 51 3.32 7.14 -7.17
CA ASP A 51 4.15 7.55 -8.31
C ASP A 51 3.99 6.57 -9.49
N LYS A 52 4.38 6.99 -10.70
CA LYS A 52 4.30 6.16 -11.92
C LYS A 52 5.05 4.82 -11.77
N GLU A 53 6.21 4.85 -11.13
CA GLU A 53 7.00 3.64 -10.80
C GLU A 53 6.19 2.61 -9.99
N HIS A 54 5.30 3.05 -9.10
CA HIS A 54 4.46 2.13 -8.34
C HIS A 54 3.40 1.49 -9.24
N ILE A 55 2.76 2.27 -10.11
CA ILE A 55 1.72 1.77 -11.02
C ILE A 55 2.33 0.74 -11.98
N GLU A 56 3.44 1.09 -12.62
CA GLU A 56 4.16 0.20 -13.53
C GLU A 56 4.60 -1.09 -12.81
N LEU A 57 5.09 -0.98 -11.57
CA LEU A 57 5.44 -2.15 -10.77
C LEU A 57 4.23 -3.05 -10.49
N PHE A 58 3.09 -2.48 -10.08
CA PHE A 58 1.86 -3.26 -9.83
C PHE A 58 1.33 -3.91 -11.10
N GLU A 59 1.43 -3.24 -12.25
CA GLU A 59 1.04 -3.80 -13.55
C GLU A 59 1.95 -4.97 -13.98
N MET A 60 3.27 -4.82 -13.85
CA MET A 60 4.23 -5.89 -14.13
C MET A 60 3.98 -7.12 -13.25
N LEU A 61 3.70 -6.90 -11.96
CA LEU A 61 3.37 -7.98 -11.02
C LEU A 61 1.94 -8.52 -11.18
N LYS A 62 1.10 -7.90 -12.02
CA LYS A 62 -0.32 -8.22 -12.22
C LYS A 62 -1.12 -8.18 -10.90
N ILE A 63 -0.76 -7.25 -10.01
CA ILE A 63 -1.40 -7.04 -8.72
C ILE A 63 -2.24 -5.76 -8.79
N LYS A 64 -3.40 -5.77 -8.14
CA LYS A 64 -4.22 -4.57 -8.03
C LYS A 64 -3.54 -3.53 -7.14
N ALA A 65 -3.29 -2.35 -7.70
CA ALA A 65 -2.75 -1.22 -6.94
C ALA A 65 -3.69 -0.85 -5.76
N PRO A 66 -3.13 -0.49 -4.59
CA PRO A 66 -3.95 -0.16 -3.43
C PRO A 66 -4.76 1.12 -3.67
N PRO A 67 -6.00 1.19 -3.13
CA PRO A 67 -6.81 2.39 -3.25
C PRO A 67 -6.18 3.56 -2.49
N ARG A 68 -6.39 4.78 -2.97
CA ARG A 68 -5.88 5.99 -2.32
C ARG A 68 -6.53 6.24 -0.95
N PHE A 69 -7.78 5.83 -0.80
CA PHE A 69 -8.53 5.89 0.46
C PHE A 69 -8.91 4.47 0.85
N LEU A 70 -8.35 3.99 1.96
CA LEU A 70 -8.61 2.64 2.48
C LEU A 70 -9.85 2.62 3.37
N ALA A 71 -10.04 3.67 4.17
CA ALA A 71 -11.22 3.88 4.98
C ALA A 71 -11.46 5.39 5.15
N ILE A 72 -12.70 5.82 4.85
CA ILE A 72 -13.22 7.11 5.27
C ILE A 72 -14.34 6.78 6.27
N PRO A 73 -14.10 6.87 7.59
CA PRO A 73 -15.16 6.70 8.55
C PRO A 73 -16.21 7.77 8.30
N ARG A 74 -17.48 7.34 8.23
CA ARG A 74 -18.60 8.28 8.26
C ARG A 74 -18.49 9.10 9.54
N PRO A 75 -18.67 10.44 9.50
CA PRO A 75 -18.71 11.23 10.72
C PRO A 75 -19.77 10.62 11.64
N LEU A 76 -19.42 10.45 12.93
CA LEU A 76 -20.35 10.00 13.94
C LEU A 76 -21.54 10.96 13.93
N LYS A 77 -22.74 10.45 13.61
CA LYS A 77 -23.98 11.22 13.57
C LYS A 77 -24.11 11.98 14.90
N ASP A 78 -24.35 13.29 14.82
CA ASP A 78 -24.53 14.15 16.00
C ASP A 78 -25.51 13.49 16.99
N PRO A 79 -25.24 13.57 18.31
CA PRO A 79 -26.17 13.05 19.31
C PRO A 79 -27.55 13.68 19.11
N PRO A 80 -28.65 12.91 19.20
CA PRO A 80 -29.99 13.47 19.04
C PRO A 80 -30.31 14.36 20.24
N GLY A 81 -30.52 15.65 19.97
CA GLY A 81 -31.11 16.61 20.91
C GLY A 81 -30.15 17.68 21.41
N LEU A 82 -30.16 18.83 20.73
CA LEU A 82 -30.04 20.13 21.39
C LEU A 82 -31.40 20.83 21.26
#